data_AF-A0A4Y9A877-F1
#
_entry.id   AF-A0A4Y9A877-F1
#
_cell.length_a   1.000
_cell.length_b   1.000
_cell.length_c   1.000
_cell.angle_alpha   90.00
_cell.angle_beta   90.00
_cell.angle_gamma   90.00
#
_symmetry.space_group_name_H-M   'P 1'
#
loop_
_entity.id
_entity.type
_entity.pdbx_description
1 polymer ?
#
loop_
_entity_poly.entity_id
_entity_poly.type
_entity_poly.pdbx_seq_one_letter_code
_entity_poly.pdbx_strand_id
1 'polypeptide(L)' 'MEKNMLKAQMIETVENQIEMNDPKSTKETFNRLKKAGYSEDTAKEMIASVLLEEMAYLLQNQVSFDEKRYAEKLADLD' A
#
# COMPACT_ATOMS: atom_id res chain seq x y z
N MET A 1 3.51 -7.31 20.86
CA MET A 1 2.41 -7.96 20.13
C MET A 1 1.69 -6.99 19.19
N GLU A 2 1.48 -5.71 19.53
CA GLU A 2 0.74 -4.74 18.69
C GLU A 2 1.32 -4.47 17.29
N LYS A 3 2.64 -4.26 17.14
CA LYS A 3 3.27 -3.94 15.84
C LYS A 3 3.06 -5.02 14.77
N ASN A 4 2.98 -6.28 15.18
CA ASN A 4 2.80 -7.40 14.25
C ASN A 4 1.37 -7.49 13.73
N MET A 5 0.37 -7.12 14.55
CA MET A 5 -1.04 -7.09 14.11
C MET A 5 -1.28 -5.97 13.11
N LEU A 6 -0.73 -4.78 13.35
CA LEU A 6 -0.85 -3.66 12.40
C LEU A 6 -0.21 -4.00 11.05
N LYS A 7 1.00 -4.60 11.05
CA LYS A 7 1.64 -5.05 9.81
C LYS A 7 0.74 -6.04 9.04
N ALA A 8 0.17 -7.02 9.74
CA ALA A 8 -0.70 -8.01 9.12
C ALA A 8 -1.95 -7.36 8.49
N GLN A 9 -2.59 -6.41 9.19
CA GLN A 9 -3.76 -5.69 8.67
C GLN A 9 -3.43 -4.83 7.43
N MET A 10 -2.27 -4.19 7.41
CA MET A 10 -1.86 -3.40 6.24
C MET A 10 -1.59 -4.31 5.04
N ILE A 11 -0.94 -5.47 5.25
CA ILE A 11 -0.71 -6.45 4.18
C ILE A 11 -2.05 -7.01 3.67
N GLU A 12 -2.94 -7.44 4.56
CA GLU A 12 -4.28 -7.94 4.19
C GLU A 12 -5.07 -6.88 3.39
N THR A 13 -4.99 -5.61 3.79
CA THR A 13 -5.63 -4.52 3.05
C THR A 13 -5.04 -4.37 1.65
N VAL A 14 -3.71 -4.46 1.50
CA VAL A 14 -3.03 -4.41 0.20
C VAL A 14 -3.42 -5.61 -0.67
N GLU A 15 -3.54 -6.81 -0.10
CA GLU A 15 -4.01 -8.00 -0.81
C GLU A 15 -5.43 -7.78 -1.36
N ASN A 16 -6.34 -7.30 -0.52
CA ASN A 16 -7.70 -6.96 -0.93
C ASN A 16 -7.72 -5.91 -2.05
N GLN A 17 -6.90 -4.85 -1.97
CA GLN A 17 -6.78 -3.84 -3.02
C GLN A 17 -6.30 -4.43 -4.36
N ILE A 18 -5.33 -5.35 -4.33
CA ILE A 18 -4.80 -6.03 -5.52
C ILE A 18 -5.84 -6.96 -6.16
N GLU A 19 -6.55 -7.73 -5.32
CA GLU A 19 -7.58 -8.67 -5.74
C GLU A 19 -8.78 -7.94 -6.35
N MET A 20 -9.29 -6.93 -5.65
CA MET A 20 -10.39 -6.09 -6.12
C MET A 20 -9.99 -5.16 -7.26
N ASN A 21 -8.68 -4.95 -7.47
CA ASN A 21 -8.14 -3.95 -8.39
C ASN A 21 -8.66 -2.53 -8.07
N ASP A 22 -8.71 -2.21 -6.79
CA ASP A 22 -9.26 -0.97 -6.24
C ASP A 22 -8.48 -0.54 -4.98
N PRO A 23 -7.68 0.54 -5.02
CA PRO A 23 -7.44 1.37 -6.20
C PRO A 23 -6.55 0.66 -7.22
N LYS A 24 -6.74 0.96 -8.52
CA LYS A 24 -5.97 0.33 -9.61
C LYS A 24 -4.47 0.54 -9.47
N SER A 25 -4.06 1.68 -8.93
CA SER A 25 -2.66 2.05 -8.68
C SER A 25 -1.93 1.04 -7.79
N THR A 26 -2.61 0.41 -6.84
CA THR A 26 -2.02 -0.64 -6.00
C THR A 26 -1.61 -1.84 -6.84
N LYS A 27 -2.50 -2.34 -7.71
CA LYS A 27 -2.23 -3.51 -8.56
C LYS A 27 -1.16 -3.21 -9.62
N GLU A 28 -1.20 -2.02 -10.22
CA GLU A 28 -0.19 -1.57 -11.17
C GLU A 28 1.19 -1.49 -10.53
N THR A 29 1.28 -0.92 -9.33
CA THR A 29 2.52 -0.83 -8.55
C THR A 29 3.03 -2.20 -8.14
N PHE A 30 2.16 -3.08 -7.66
CA PHE A 30 2.52 -4.46 -7.34
C PHE A 30 3.14 -5.18 -8.55
N ASN A 31 2.49 -5.11 -9.71
CA ASN A 31 3.01 -5.71 -10.94
C ASN A 31 4.35 -5.11 -11.37
N ARG A 32 4.52 -3.79 -11.21
CA ARG A 32 5.77 -3.08 -11.51
C ARG A 32 6.92 -3.57 -10.62
N LEU A 33 6.70 -3.68 -9.31
CA LEU A 33 7.68 -4.21 -8.35
C LEU A 33 8.02 -5.68 -8.63
N LYS A 34 7.00 -6.51 -8.92
CA LYS A 34 7.22 -7.90 -9.34
C LYS A 34 8.11 -8.00 -10.58
N LYS A 35 7.87 -7.13 -11.58
CA LYS A 35 8.67 -7.06 -12.80
C LYS A 35 10.10 -6.56 -12.55
N ALA A 36 10.30 -5.70 -11.54
CA ALA A 36 11.62 -5.25 -11.10
C ALA A 36 12.42 -6.32 -10.34
N GLY A 37 11.80 -7.46 -9.99
CA GLY A 37 12.46 -8.61 -9.38
C GLY A 37 12.17 -8.79 -7.89
N TYR A 38 11.31 -7.96 -7.30
CA TYR A 38 10.91 -8.13 -5.91
C TYR A 38 10.06 -9.41 -5.71
N SER A 39 10.24 -10.02 -4.53
CA SER A 39 9.36 -11.09 -4.09
C SER A 39 7.93 -10.56 -3.90
N GLU A 40 6.95 -11.46 -3.91
CA GLU A 40 5.56 -11.04 -3.68
C GLU A 40 5.38 -10.40 -2.31
N ASP A 41 5.91 -11.04 -1.27
CA ASP A 41 5.86 -10.53 0.10
C ASP A 41 6.54 -9.16 0.21
N THR A 42 7.73 -9.00 -0.38
CA THR A 42 8.45 -7.72 -0.37
C THR A 42 7.66 -6.62 -1.08
N ALA A 43 7.07 -6.91 -2.25
CA ALA A 43 6.26 -5.94 -2.97
C ALA A 43 5.03 -5.51 -2.15
N LYS A 44 4.33 -6.46 -1.52
CA LYS A 44 3.20 -6.17 -0.62
C LYS A 44 3.63 -5.35 0.60
N GLU A 45 4.79 -5.65 1.20
CA GLU A 45 5.34 -4.90 2.33
C GLU A 45 5.72 -3.45 1.98
N MET A 46 6.27 -3.21 0.79
CA MET A 46 6.58 -1.86 0.30
C MET A 46 5.31 -1.03 0.15
N ILE A 47 4.29 -1.59 -0.49
CA ILE A 47 2.98 -0.94 -0.67
C ILE A 47 2.31 -0.72 0.69
N ALA A 48 2.33 -1.72 1.59
CA ALA A 48 1.77 -1.61 2.94
C ALA A 48 2.44 -0.51 3.77
N SER A 49 3.72 -0.22 3.52
CA SER A 49 4.44 0.89 4.18
C SER A 49 3.91 2.25 3.71
N VAL A 50 3.63 2.41 2.41
CA VAL A 50 3.00 3.61 1.85
C VAL A 50 1.57 3.76 2.37
N LEU A 51 0.80 2.67 2.44
CA LEU A 51 -0.56 2.66 3.01
C LEU A 51 -0.55 3.10 4.47
N LEU A 52 0.39 2.60 5.27
CA LEU A 52 0.52 2.98 6.68
C LEU A 52 0.82 4.48 6.83
N GLU A 53 1.72 5.03 6.02
CA GLU A 53 2.03 6.46 6.00
C GLU A 53 0.78 7.28 5.64
N GLU A 54 0.02 6.84 4.64
CA GLU A 54 -1.21 7.48 4.23
C GLU A 54 -2.25 7.47 5.35
N MET A 55 -2.49 6.32 5.99
CA MET A 55 -3.41 6.22 7.13
C MET A 55 -2.99 7.12 8.30
N ALA A 56 -1.70 7.19 8.60
CA ALA A 56 -1.17 8.08 9.62
C ALA A 56 -1.44 9.56 9.28
N TYR A 57 -1.24 9.95 8.01
CA TYR A 57 -1.53 11.29 7.52
C TYR A 57 -3.03 11.64 7.65
N LEU A 58 -3.93 10.72 7.28
CA LEU A 58 -5.38 10.92 7.42
C LEU A 58 -5.78 11.20 8.87
N LEU A 59 -5.28 10.36 9.78
CA LEU A 59 -5.58 10.46 11.22
C LEU A 59 -5.06 11.76 11.81
N GLN A 60 -3.83 12.15 11.47
CA GLN A 60 -3.19 13.36 11.99
C GLN A 60 -3.87 14.64 11.49
N ASN A 61 -4.30 14.66 10.22
CA ASN A 61 -4.83 15.86 9.59
C ASN A 61 -6.37 15.90 9.54
N GLN A 62 -7.04 14.84 10.02
CA GLN A 62 -8.50 14.69 9.99
C GLN A 62 -9.09 14.85 8.58
N VAL A 63 -8.40 14.28 7.59
CA VAL A 63 -8.81 14.31 6.18
C VAL A 63 -9.24 12.92 5.71
N SER A 64 -10.07 12.87 4.68
CA SER A 64 -10.46 11.62 4.04
C SER A 64 -9.36 11.05 3.13
N PHE A 65 -9.44 9.75 2.87
CA PHE A 65 -8.57 9.08 1.93
C PHE A 65 -8.66 9.74 0.55
N ASP A 66 -7.50 9.96 -0.06
CA ASP A 66 -7.36 10.55 -1.39
C ASP A 66 -6.59 9.57 -2.28
N GLU A 67 -7.31 8.94 -3.21
CA GLU A 67 -6.74 7.93 -4.11
C GLU A 67 -5.61 8.52 -4.97
N LYS A 68 -5.70 9.79 -5.37
CA LYS A 68 -4.67 10.43 -6.19
C LYS A 68 -3.39 10.62 -5.39
N ARG A 69 -3.49 11.14 -4.16
CA ARG A 69 -2.32 11.28 -3.26
C ARG A 69 -1.68 9.92 -2.98
N TYR A 70 -2.49 8.91 -2.72
CA TYR A 70 -1.98 7.55 -2.51
C TYR A 70 -1.28 7.01 -3.75
N ALA A 71 -1.86 7.18 -4.94
CA ALA A 71 -1.25 6.77 -6.20
C ALA A 71 0.08 7.48 -6.50
N GLU A 72 0.18 8.78 -6.19
CA GLU A 72 1.43 9.54 -6.32
C GLU A 72 2.54 8.94 -5.44
N LYS A 73 2.25 8.63 -4.16
CA LYS A 73 3.22 7.99 -3.26
C LYS A 73 3.63 6.59 -3.73
N LEU A 74 2.69 5.81 -4.29
CA LEU A 74 2.99 4.48 -4.84
C LEU A 74 3.88 4.54 -6.08
N ALA A 75 3.80 5.61 -6.87
CA ALA A 75 4.63 5.80 -8.05
C ALA A 75 6.13 5.98 -7.69
N ASP A 76 6.42 6.47 -6.49
CA ASP A 76 7.78 6.71 -5.98
C ASP A 76 8.50 5.44 -5.48
N LEU A 77 7.82 4.29 -5.44
CA LEU A 77 8.45 3.01 -5.11
C LEU A 77 9.27 2.50 -6.31
N ASP A 78 10.59 2.32 -6.20
CA ASP A 78 11.46 1.76 -7.25
C ASP A 78 11.71 0.23 -7.14
#